data_AF-A0A5P2B819-F1
#
_entry.id   AF-A0A5P2B819-F1
#
_cell.length_a   1.000
_cell.length_b   1.000
_cell.length_c   1.000
_cell.angle_alpha   90.00
_cell.angle_beta   90.00
_cell.angle_gamma   90.00
#
_symmetry.space_group_name_H-M   'P 1'
#
loop_
_entity.id
_entity.type
_entity.pdbx_description
1 polymer ?
#
loop_
_entity_poly.entity_id
_entity_poly.type
_entity_poly.pdbx_seq_one_letter_code
_entity_poly.pdbx_strand_id
1 'polypeptide(L)'
;MRHRIPLCALALAALTALTALTAIAGCGDSGTAEPDTARSPSQGSTSPADLCTTIITKWAQTIYDSGDKTYGDYQSMGLSNGQYLILRDILDAARAERRRETAAAGRELIARQARERCAERHRDGGPSGGPWT
;
A
#
# COMPACT_ATOMS: atom_id res chain seq x y z
N MET A 1 -40.00 -22.93 9.79
CA MET A 1 -39.46 -23.47 11.05
C MET A 1 -38.28 -22.61 11.48
N ARG A 2 -38.35 -22.09 12.71
CA ARG A 2 -37.36 -21.19 13.32
C ARG A 2 -36.30 -22.04 14.01
N HIS A 3 -35.02 -21.81 13.74
CA HIS A 3 -33.97 -22.08 14.72
C HIS A 3 -33.37 -20.76 15.19
N ARG A 4 -33.23 -20.69 16.51
CA ARG A 4 -33.00 -19.53 17.35
C ARG A 4 -31.85 -19.89 18.29
N ILE A 5 -31.04 -18.88 18.65
CA ILE A 5 -30.19 -18.78 19.87
C ILE A 5 -28.80 -19.45 19.76
N PRO A 6 -27.71 -18.97 20.42
CA PRO A 6 -27.56 -17.83 21.33
C PRO A 6 -26.45 -16.81 20.99
N LEU A 7 -26.66 -15.58 21.48
CA LEU A 7 -25.63 -14.62 21.84
C LEU A 7 -24.85 -15.15 23.06
N CYS A 8 -23.56 -15.41 22.93
CA CYS A 8 -22.65 -15.48 24.07
C CYS A 8 -21.75 -14.26 24.03
N ALA A 9 -22.07 -13.32 24.91
CA ALA A 9 -21.24 -12.19 25.27
C ALA A 9 -19.85 -12.67 25.68
N LEU A 10 -18.82 -12.26 24.94
CA LEU A 10 -17.46 -12.27 25.47
C LEU A 10 -17.16 -10.85 25.96
N ALA A 11 -17.33 -10.72 27.28
CA ALA A 11 -17.09 -9.55 28.07
C ALA A 11 -15.61 -9.13 28.02
N LEU A 12 -15.39 -7.82 28.16
CA LEU A 12 -14.11 -7.19 28.46
C LEU A 12 -13.43 -7.86 29.66
N ALA A 13 -12.12 -8.12 29.53
CA ALA A 13 -11.21 -8.19 30.66
C ALA A 13 -9.87 -7.55 30.26
N ALA A 14 -9.59 -6.41 30.88
CA ALA A 14 -8.32 -5.70 30.85
C ALA A 14 -7.24 -6.47 31.60
N LEU A 15 -5.98 -6.38 31.18
CA LEU A 15 -4.83 -6.44 32.10
C LEU A 15 -3.58 -5.83 31.46
N THR A 16 -3.22 -4.69 32.02
CA THR A 16 -1.94 -3.97 31.93
C THR A 16 -0.78 -4.82 32.45
N ALA A 17 0.32 -4.87 31.72
CA ALA A 17 1.64 -5.19 32.28
C ALA A 17 2.71 -4.28 31.65
N LEU A 18 3.05 -3.22 32.38
CA LEU A 18 4.27 -2.44 32.18
C LEU A 18 5.47 -3.35 32.44
N THR A 19 6.34 -3.53 31.45
CA THR A 19 7.70 -4.02 31.67
C THR A 19 8.68 -2.87 31.41
N ALA A 20 9.08 -2.22 32.50
CA ALA A 20 10.25 -1.36 32.54
C ALA A 20 11.51 -2.25 32.55
N LEU A 21 12.39 -2.10 31.55
CA LEU A 21 13.73 -2.68 31.60
C LEU A 21 14.79 -1.56 31.57
N THR A 22 15.40 -1.43 32.74
CA THR A 22 16.74 -0.95 33.11
C THR A 22 17.73 -0.53 32.03
N ALA A 23 18.40 0.59 32.35
CA ALA A 23 19.46 1.29 31.65
C ALA A 23 20.76 0.49 31.46
N ILE A 24 21.50 0.86 30.40
CA ILE A 24 22.97 0.78 30.40
C ILE A 24 23.49 2.12 29.85
N ALA A 25 24.09 2.91 30.73
CA ALA A 25 24.93 4.02 30.34
C ALA A 25 26.27 3.44 29.84
N GLY A 26 26.53 3.57 28.54
CA GLY A 26 27.84 3.29 27.95
C GLY A 26 28.48 4.60 27.51
N CYS A 27 29.32 5.17 28.37
CA CYS A 27 30.27 6.20 27.97
C CYS A 27 31.52 5.47 27.45
N GLY A 28 31.68 5.44 26.13
CA GLY A 28 32.83 4.85 25.45
C GLY A 28 33.66 5.95 24.81
N ASP A 29 34.88 6.08 25.32
CA ASP A 29 35.96 7.01 25.02
C ASP A 29 36.36 7.10 23.53
N SER A 30 36.95 8.25 23.17
CA SER A 30 37.39 8.60 21.81
C SER A 30 38.70 7.91 21.45
N GLY A 31 38.76 7.19 20.33
CA GLY A 31 39.99 6.56 19.84
C GLY A 31 39.94 6.22 18.35
N THR A 32 40.73 6.96 17.57
CA THR A 32 40.99 6.93 16.12
C THR A 32 41.25 5.53 15.51
N ALA A 33 40.49 5.18 14.47
CA ALA A 33 40.94 4.52 13.23
C ALA A 33 39.76 4.48 12.25
N GLU A 34 39.81 5.23 11.13
CA GLU A 34 38.85 5.05 10.04
C GLU A 34 39.19 3.75 9.28
N PRO A 35 38.29 2.75 9.26
CA PRO A 35 38.35 1.74 8.24
C PRO A 35 37.71 2.32 6.97
N ASP A 36 38.46 2.29 5.85
CA ASP A 36 37.90 2.42 4.51
C ASP A 36 36.80 1.38 4.35
N THR A 37 35.58 1.80 4.69
CA THR A 37 34.39 0.97 4.64
C THR A 37 34.05 0.85 3.17
N ALA A 38 34.49 -0.25 2.55
CA ALA A 38 33.95 -0.71 1.29
C ALA A 38 32.43 -0.58 1.38
N ARG A 39 31.87 0.39 0.62
CA ARG A 39 30.46 0.74 0.65
C ARG A 39 29.69 -0.50 0.24
N SER A 40 29.13 -1.20 1.23
CA SER A 40 28.25 -2.34 1.02
C SER A 40 27.16 -1.91 0.04
N PRO A 41 26.84 -2.70 -1.01
CA PRO A 41 25.81 -2.32 -1.96
C PRO A 41 24.52 -2.13 -1.17
N SER A 42 24.10 -0.87 -1.03
CA SER A 42 22.87 -0.52 -0.36
C SER A 42 21.76 -1.20 -1.15
N GLN A 43 20.95 -2.05 -0.50
CA GLN A 43 19.73 -2.56 -1.11
C GLN A 43 18.95 -1.34 -1.60
N GLY A 44 18.80 -1.20 -2.92
CA GLY A 44 18.17 -0.03 -3.52
C GLY A 44 16.78 0.14 -2.95
N SER A 45 16.50 1.30 -2.35
CA SER A 45 15.16 1.61 -1.87
C SER A 45 14.18 1.64 -3.04
N THR A 46 13.05 0.94 -2.93
CA THR A 46 11.94 1.05 -3.90
C THR A 46 11.53 2.52 -4.04
N SER A 47 11.43 3.01 -5.28
CA SER A 47 10.99 4.39 -5.50
C SER A 47 9.51 4.56 -5.10
N PRO A 48 9.08 5.77 -4.70
CA PRO A 48 7.66 6.04 -4.44
C PRO A 48 6.74 5.71 -5.62
N ALA A 49 7.21 5.92 -6.85
CA ALA A 49 6.47 5.59 -8.07
C ALA A 49 6.31 4.07 -8.27
N ASP A 50 7.35 3.29 -8.00
CA ASP A 50 7.31 1.83 -8.09
C ASP A 50 6.40 1.23 -7.02
N LEU A 51 6.46 1.77 -5.79
CA LEU A 51 5.57 1.38 -4.72
C LEU A 51 4.11 1.67 -5.07
N CYS A 52 3.81 2.89 -5.56
CA CYS A 52 2.50 3.27 -6.06
C CYS A 52 2.01 2.30 -7.15
N THR A 53 2.86 2.03 -8.15
CA THR A 53 2.53 1.15 -9.28
C THR A 53 2.17 -0.25 -8.80
N THR A 54 2.96 -0.80 -7.87
CA THR A 54 2.77 -2.15 -7.32
C THR A 54 1.45 -2.27 -6.59
N ILE A 55 1.16 -1.31 -5.70
CA ILE A 55 -0.06 -1.31 -4.89
C ILE A 55 -1.31 -1.14 -5.78
N ILE A 56 -1.28 -0.17 -6.69
CA ILE A 56 -2.42 0.11 -7.58
C ILE A 56 -2.69 -1.08 -8.51
N THR A 57 -1.64 -1.68 -9.11
CA THR A 57 -1.80 -2.84 -9.99
C THR A 57 -2.44 -4.00 -9.24
N LYS A 58 -1.96 -4.31 -8.02
CA LYS A 58 -2.50 -5.40 -7.20
C LYS A 58 -3.99 -5.24 -6.91
N TRP A 59 -4.39 -4.07 -6.42
CA TRP A 59 -5.78 -3.83 -6.05
C TRP A 59 -6.70 -3.70 -7.27
N ALA A 60 -6.25 -3.02 -8.33
CA ALA A 60 -7.03 -2.90 -9.55
C ALA A 60 -7.29 -4.28 -10.17
N GLN A 61 -6.29 -5.15 -10.26
CA GLN A 61 -6.48 -6.51 -10.77
C GLN A 61 -7.42 -7.32 -9.88
N THR A 62 -7.25 -7.26 -8.56
CA THR A 62 -8.11 -7.97 -7.59
C THR A 62 -9.58 -7.56 -7.72
N ILE A 63 -9.86 -6.26 -7.79
CA ILE A 63 -11.22 -5.73 -7.93
C ILE A 63 -11.78 -6.01 -9.34
N TYR A 64 -10.95 -5.87 -10.38
CA TYR A 64 -11.38 -6.12 -11.75
C TYR A 64 -11.74 -7.60 -11.98
N ASP A 65 -10.97 -8.51 -11.40
CA ASP A 65 -11.17 -9.96 -11.53
C ASP A 65 -12.35 -10.47 -10.70
N SER A 66 -12.68 -9.83 -9.57
CA SER A 66 -13.88 -10.16 -8.79
C SER A 66 -15.18 -9.81 -9.52
N GLY A 67 -15.12 -8.94 -10.53
CA GLY A 67 -16.30 -8.43 -11.23
C GLY A 67 -17.10 -7.40 -10.42
N ASP A 68 -16.56 -6.93 -9.30
CA ASP A 68 -17.20 -5.90 -8.49
C ASP A 68 -17.30 -4.57 -9.28
N LYS A 69 -18.43 -3.89 -9.12
CA LYS A 69 -18.71 -2.56 -9.67
C LYS A 69 -18.20 -1.44 -8.75
N THR A 70 -17.98 -1.74 -7.46
CA THR A 70 -17.36 -0.82 -6.51
C THR A 70 -15.85 -0.71 -6.74
N TYR A 71 -15.18 0.16 -6.00
CA TYR A 71 -13.74 0.39 -6.10
C TYR A 71 -12.97 -0.12 -4.87
N GLY A 72 -13.64 -0.86 -3.98
CA GLY A 72 -13.08 -1.24 -2.68
C GLY A 72 -12.98 -0.07 -1.68
N ASP A 73 -12.71 -0.43 -0.43
CA ASP A 73 -12.45 0.52 0.66
C ASP A 73 -10.97 0.91 0.69
N TYR A 74 -10.68 2.19 0.43
CA TYR A 74 -9.31 2.66 0.25
C TYR A 74 -8.46 2.59 1.52
N GLN A 75 -9.09 2.70 2.70
CA GLN A 75 -8.42 2.59 3.99
C GLN A 75 -7.95 1.16 4.24
N SER A 76 -8.82 0.16 4.02
CA SER A 76 -8.48 -1.26 4.12
C SER A 76 -7.43 -1.69 3.10
N MET A 77 -7.38 -1.01 1.95
CA MET A 77 -6.38 -1.24 0.91
C MET A 77 -5.03 -0.54 1.17
N GLY A 78 -4.95 0.32 2.19
CA GLY A 78 -3.75 1.09 2.52
C GLY A 78 -3.40 2.15 1.47
N LEU A 79 -4.40 2.71 0.80
CA LEU A 79 -4.23 3.72 -0.24
C LEU A 79 -4.30 5.12 0.36
N SER A 80 -3.48 6.05 -0.16
CA SER A 80 -3.77 7.47 0.00
C SER A 80 -4.98 7.88 -0.84
N ASN A 81 -5.57 9.04 -0.56
CA ASN A 81 -6.66 9.58 -1.39
C ASN A 81 -6.24 9.73 -2.86
N GLY A 82 -5.07 10.30 -3.13
CA GLY A 82 -4.53 10.40 -4.49
C GLY A 82 -4.34 9.05 -5.19
N GLN A 83 -3.87 8.02 -4.48
CA GLN A 83 -3.77 6.66 -5.04
C GLN A 83 -5.15 6.04 -5.31
N TYR A 84 -6.13 6.31 -4.46
CA TYR A 84 -7.51 5.84 -4.65
C TYR A 84 -8.16 6.46 -5.89
N LEU A 85 -7.93 7.74 -6.16
CA LEU A 85 -8.42 8.38 -7.39
C LEU A 85 -7.81 7.73 -8.63
N ILE A 86 -6.49 7.48 -8.63
CA ILE A 86 -5.83 6.75 -9.73
C ILE A 86 -6.44 5.36 -9.92
N LEU A 87 -6.67 4.61 -8.83
CA LEU A 87 -7.29 3.28 -8.87
C LEU A 87 -8.67 3.32 -9.55
N ARG A 88 -9.52 4.27 -9.17
CA ARG A 88 -10.88 4.42 -9.71
C ARG A 88 -10.86 4.67 -11.20
N ASP A 89 -10.05 5.63 -11.64
CA ASP A 89 -9.94 5.98 -13.05
C ASP A 89 -9.40 4.81 -13.89
N ILE A 90 -8.47 4.01 -13.33
CA ILE A 90 -7.95 2.81 -14.00
C ILE A 90 -9.05 1.74 -14.11
N LEU A 91 -9.81 1.49 -13.05
CA LEU A 91 -10.87 0.49 -13.06
C LEU A 91 -11.98 0.85 -14.05
N ASP A 92 -12.35 2.12 -14.15
CA ASP A 92 -13.35 2.56 -15.13
C ASP A 92 -12.86 2.38 -16.57
N ALA A 93 -11.62 2.75 -16.84
CA ALA A 93 -11.00 2.54 -18.15
C ALA A 93 -10.87 1.04 -18.48
N ALA A 94 -10.41 0.20 -17.55
CA ALA A 94 -10.25 -1.23 -17.75
C ALA A 94 -11.59 -1.94 -17.98
N ARG A 95 -12.65 -1.54 -17.26
CA ARG A 95 -14.01 -2.05 -17.47
C ARG A 95 -14.55 -1.63 -18.83
N ALA A 96 -14.23 -0.43 -19.31
CA ALA A 96 -14.60 0.02 -20.65
C ALA A 96 -13.85 -0.78 -21.72
N GLU A 97 -12.55 -1.01 -21.53
CA GLU A 97 -11.72 -1.82 -22.41
C GLU A 97 -12.24 -3.25 -22.50
N ARG A 98 -12.60 -3.86 -21.36
CA ARG A 98 -13.21 -5.19 -21.31
C ARG A 98 -14.46 -5.31 -22.19
N ARG A 99 -15.29 -4.27 -22.22
CA ARG A 99 -16.54 -4.27 -23.00
C ARG A 99 -16.27 -4.14 -24.50
N ARG A 100 -15.17 -3.50 -24.88
CA ARG A 100 -14.78 -3.30 -26.28
C ARG A 100 -14.01 -4.49 -26.83
N GLU A 101 -13.08 -4.99 -26.04
CA GLU A 101 -12.10 -5.99 -26.44
C GLU A 101 -12.27 -7.27 -25.59
N THR A 102 -11.36 -7.49 -24.64
CA THR A 102 -11.31 -8.72 -23.84
C THR A 102 -10.99 -8.44 -22.38
N ALA A 103 -11.23 -9.44 -21.52
CA ALA A 103 -10.82 -9.35 -20.13
C ALA A 103 -9.30 -9.17 -19.97
N ALA A 104 -8.50 -9.78 -20.85
CA ALA A 104 -7.04 -9.66 -20.87
C ALA A 104 -6.60 -8.25 -21.26
N ALA A 105 -7.22 -7.65 -22.28
CA ALA A 105 -6.95 -6.26 -22.68
C ALA A 105 -7.19 -5.27 -21.53
N GLY A 106 -8.25 -5.47 -20.73
CA GLY A 106 -8.46 -4.68 -19.52
C GLY A 106 -7.36 -4.85 -18.47
N ARG A 107 -6.85 -6.07 -18.26
CA ARG A 107 -5.71 -6.31 -17.34
C ARG A 107 -4.40 -5.68 -17.82
N GLU A 108 -4.15 -5.72 -19.12
CA GLU A 108 -3.01 -5.05 -19.73
C GLU A 108 -3.11 -3.52 -19.59
N LEU A 109 -4.31 -2.98 -19.78
CA LEU A 109 -4.60 -1.56 -19.55
C LEU A 109 -4.32 -1.17 -18.10
N ILE A 110 -4.76 -1.97 -17.12
CA ILE A 110 -4.47 -1.73 -15.70
C ILE A 110 -2.97 -1.58 -15.47
N ALA A 111 -2.16 -2.54 -15.94
CA ALA A 111 -0.72 -2.54 -15.71
C ALA A 111 -0.03 -1.33 -16.39
N ARG A 112 -0.47 -0.97 -17.60
CA ARG A 112 0.05 0.19 -18.33
C ARG A 112 -0.30 1.51 -17.63
N GLN A 113 -1.58 1.75 -17.32
CA GLN A 113 -2.02 3.01 -16.72
C GLN A 113 -1.54 3.18 -15.28
N ALA A 114 -1.38 2.10 -14.52
CA ALA A 114 -0.80 2.18 -13.18
C ALA A 114 0.63 2.74 -13.24
N ARG A 115 1.47 2.25 -14.16
CA ARG A 115 2.82 2.77 -14.39
C ARG A 115 2.81 4.24 -14.79
N GLU A 116 2.03 4.59 -15.82
CA GLU A 116 1.98 5.96 -16.37
C GLU A 116 1.51 6.97 -15.31
N ARG A 117 0.41 6.70 -14.63
CA ARG A 117 -0.18 7.63 -13.65
C ARG A 117 0.63 7.73 -12.37
N CYS A 118 1.21 6.63 -11.89
CA CYS A 118 2.10 6.68 -10.72
C CYS A 118 3.42 7.38 -11.03
N ALA A 119 3.97 7.22 -12.25
CA ALA A 119 5.13 7.98 -12.69
C ALA A 119 4.82 9.49 -12.74
N GLU A 120 3.71 9.88 -13.35
CA GLU A 120 3.29 11.29 -13.42
C GLU A 120 3.10 11.89 -12.02
N ARG A 121 2.41 11.18 -11.11
CA ARG A 121 2.17 11.66 -9.74
C ARG A 121 3.45 11.98 -8.96
N HIS A 122 4.56 11.31 -9.27
CA HIS A 122 5.83 11.45 -8.56
C HIS A 122 6.92 12.13 -9.41
N ARG A 123 6.57 12.67 -10.58
CA ARG A 123 7.53 13.25 -11.53
C ARG A 123 8.38 14.37 -10.92
N ASP A 124 7.78 15.19 -10.06
CA ASP A 124 8.43 16.36 -9.45
C ASP A 124 9.02 16.06 -8.05
N GLY A 125 8.99 14.79 -7.61
CA GLY A 125 9.49 14.35 -6.31
C GLY A 125 8.55 14.64 -5.13
N GLY A 126 8.67 13.81 -4.08
CA GLY A 126 7.90 13.95 -2.83
C GLY A 126 6.42 13.51 -2.93
N PRO A 127 5.73 13.36 -1.80
CA PRO A 127 4.29 13.12 -1.81
C PRO A 127 3.58 14.37 -2.36
N SER A 128 2.76 14.20 -3.40
CA SER A 128 1.83 15.23 -3.87
C SER A 128 0.70 15.41 -2.86
N GLY A 129 1.01 16.13 -1.77
CA GLY A 129 0.09 16.42 -0.68
C GLY A 129 0.53 15.91 0.70
N GLY A 130 -0.08 16.48 1.76
CA GLY A 130 0.01 15.96 3.12
C GLY A 130 -0.61 14.55 3.25
N PRO A 131 -0.55 13.90 4.42
CA PRO A 131 -0.98 12.51 4.60
C PRO A 131 -2.45 12.21 4.22
N TRP A 132 -3.26 13.25 3.97
CA TRP A 132 -4.69 13.17 3.69
C TRP A 132 -5.12 13.81 2.35
N THR A 133 -4.20 14.32 1.55
CA THR A 133 -4.49 15.00 0.27
C THR A 133 -3.95 14.17 -0.89
#